data_AF-A0AAV4VYS5-F1
#
_entry.id   AF-A0AAV4VYS5-F1
#
_cell.length_a   1.000
_cell.length_b   1.000
_cell.length_c   1.000
_cell.angle_alpha   90.00
_cell.angle_beta   90.00
_cell.angle_gamma   90.00
#
_symmetry.space_group_name_H-M   'P 1'
#
loop_
_entity.id
_entity.type
_entity.pdbx_description
1 polymer ?
#
loop_
_entity_poly.entity_id
_entity_poly.type
_entity_poly.pdbx_seq_one_letter_code
_entity_poly.pdbx_strand_id
1 'polypeptide(L)'
;MGINVIKACVKRCVCPSDPQSAQSNFVHPLSDSFGCVFYRNPAAQYVLPVLDKIFQIVRILNELYDPLQQQKFDSSYCKLLDITDADKSMILGIPVVENPQQLKTASDHVRFYLHNLHDACLHILCNAPFFLRCPPKAYDEIMVFLAGLCPFMLRKLNCIWEIFKSKYGTSVGYEDHLTETEEILEDQLNRVLTREYLSFLVDLLTKQSSCSTESIRAVFVCTAFDSLRWLDTTANIKAILLSELVFDKIMEEGLVQQIQEANYLLQSVLYGIQELVNMNQI
;
A
#
# COMPACT_ATOMS: atom_id res chain seq x y z
N MET A 1 11.79 -12.86 23.17
CA MET A 1 12.49 -11.94 22.26
C MET A 1 11.57 -10.75 22.01
N GLY A 2 12.00 -9.51 22.22
CA GLY A 2 11.15 -8.34 22.00
C GLY A 2 10.86 -8.11 20.51
N ILE A 3 9.72 -7.51 20.16
CA ILE A 3 9.29 -7.29 18.77
C ILE A 3 10.35 -6.52 17.95
N ASN A 4 11.01 -5.53 18.54
CA ASN A 4 12.07 -4.77 17.89
C ASN A 4 13.32 -5.60 17.60
N VAL A 5 13.61 -6.60 18.42
CA VAL A 5 14.72 -7.53 18.19
C VAL A 5 14.39 -8.44 17.00
N ILE A 6 13.15 -8.93 16.91
CA ILE A 6 12.67 -9.71 15.76
C ILE A 6 12.73 -8.86 14.48
N LYS A 7 12.22 -7.62 14.52
CA LYS A 7 12.32 -6.64 13.42
C LYS A 7 13.77 -6.46 12.97
N ALA A 8 14.71 -6.29 13.91
CA ALA A 8 16.12 -6.12 13.61
C ALA A 8 16.74 -7.38 12.98
N CYS A 9 16.41 -8.58 13.48
CA CYS A 9 16.86 -9.84 12.89
C CYS A 9 16.37 -9.99 11.45
N VAL A 10 15.09 -9.76 11.19
CA VAL A 10 14.53 -9.84 9.82
C VAL A 10 15.17 -8.82 8.88
N LYS A 11 15.40 -7.59 9.34
CA LYS A 11 16.00 -6.54 8.50
C LYS A 11 17.50 -6.72 8.25
N ARG A 12 18.25 -7.32 9.17
CA ARG A 12 19.74 -7.30 9.15
C ARG A 12 20.39 -8.67 8.95
N CYS A 13 19.70 -9.78 9.23
CA CYS A 13 20.26 -11.10 8.97
C CYS A 13 20.15 -11.41 7.47
N VAL A 14 21.27 -11.30 6.76
CA VAL A 14 21.38 -11.53 5.31
C VAL A 14 22.46 -12.59 5.05
N CYS A 15 22.26 -13.42 4.03
CA CYS A 15 23.32 -14.31 3.56
C CYS A 15 24.47 -13.49 2.95
N PRO A 16 25.71 -13.99 3.01
CA PRO A 16 26.83 -13.38 2.28
C PRO A 16 26.50 -13.23 0.79
N SER A 17 26.89 -12.10 0.18
CA SER A 17 26.71 -11.86 -1.26
C SER A 17 27.62 -12.72 -2.12
N ASP A 18 28.76 -13.15 -1.57
CA ASP A 18 29.73 -14.01 -2.25
C ASP A 18 29.26 -15.49 -2.22
N PRO A 19 29.04 -16.13 -3.38
CA PRO A 19 28.57 -17.51 -3.45
C PRO A 19 29.51 -18.51 -2.78
N GLN A 20 30.83 -18.30 -2.85
CA GLN A 20 31.81 -19.20 -2.25
C GLN A 20 31.69 -19.20 -0.72
N SER A 21 31.56 -18.02 -0.14
CA SER A 21 31.34 -17.84 1.30
C SER A 21 30.00 -18.44 1.78
N ALA A 22 28.95 -18.34 0.95
CA ALA A 22 27.61 -18.81 1.29
C ALA A 22 27.43 -20.35 1.19
N GLN A 23 28.25 -21.04 0.39
CA GLN A 23 28.20 -22.49 0.17
C GLN A 23 28.36 -23.31 1.46
N SER A 24 29.12 -22.80 2.45
CA SER A 24 29.47 -23.58 3.63
C SER A 24 28.30 -23.85 4.59
N ASN A 25 27.36 -22.91 4.74
CA ASN A 25 26.33 -22.99 5.79
C ASN A 25 24.96 -22.39 5.44
N PHE A 26 24.87 -21.66 4.33
CA PHE A 26 23.66 -20.94 3.95
C PHE A 26 22.89 -21.62 2.83
N VAL A 27 23.47 -22.61 2.14
CA VAL A 27 22.76 -23.37 1.11
C VAL A 27 21.76 -24.33 1.76
N HIS A 28 20.53 -24.34 1.25
CA HIS A 28 19.48 -25.22 1.72
C HIS A 28 19.74 -26.66 1.21
N PRO A 29 19.56 -27.72 2.02
CA PRO A 29 19.82 -29.10 1.59
C PRO A 29 18.98 -29.55 0.38
N LEU A 30 17.80 -28.96 0.19
CA LEU A 30 16.94 -29.25 -0.98
C LEU A 30 17.50 -28.71 -2.29
N SER A 31 18.55 -27.87 -2.27
CA SER A 31 19.11 -27.27 -3.49
C SER A 31 19.55 -28.32 -4.50
N ASP A 32 20.19 -29.39 -4.02
CA ASP A 32 20.66 -30.50 -4.86
C ASP A 32 19.50 -31.28 -5.49
N SER A 33 18.38 -31.41 -4.76
CA SER A 33 17.19 -32.13 -5.22
C SER A 33 16.43 -31.39 -6.32
N PHE A 34 16.50 -30.06 -6.35
CA PHE A 34 15.80 -29.22 -7.32
C PHE A 34 16.69 -28.69 -8.45
N GLY A 35 18.00 -28.97 -8.41
CA GLY A 35 18.96 -28.49 -9.40
C GLY A 35 19.13 -26.96 -9.40
N CYS A 36 18.80 -26.28 -8.29
CA CYS A 36 18.96 -24.84 -8.13
C CYS A 36 19.36 -24.47 -6.70
N VAL A 37 20.18 -23.42 -6.55
CA VAL A 37 20.70 -23.02 -5.24
C VAL A 37 19.68 -22.17 -4.49
N PHE A 38 19.23 -22.67 -3.33
CA PHE A 38 18.43 -21.90 -2.39
C PHE A 38 19.27 -21.51 -1.18
N TYR A 39 19.12 -20.27 -0.73
CA TYR A 39 19.75 -19.79 0.51
C TYR A 39 18.73 -19.78 1.65
N ARG A 40 19.18 -20.17 2.84
CA ARG A 40 18.39 -20.12 4.09
C ARG A 40 18.85 -18.93 4.94
N ASN A 41 17.89 -18.13 5.39
CA ASN A 41 18.18 -17.09 6.37
C ASN A 41 18.41 -17.73 7.75
N PRO A 42 19.56 -17.51 8.43
CA PRO A 42 19.81 -18.05 9.75
C PRO A 42 18.76 -17.64 10.80
N ALA A 43 18.15 -16.47 10.63
CA ALA A 43 17.10 -15.97 11.51
C ALA A 43 15.77 -16.70 11.32
N ALA A 44 15.54 -17.37 10.18
CA ALA A 44 14.25 -17.99 9.86
C ALA A 44 13.81 -18.99 10.94
N GLN A 45 14.73 -19.81 11.46
CA GLN A 45 14.42 -20.80 12.51
C GLN A 45 13.93 -20.17 13.83
N TYR A 46 14.26 -18.91 14.08
CA TYR A 46 13.85 -18.18 15.29
C TYR A 46 12.61 -17.31 15.04
N VAL A 47 12.43 -16.82 13.80
CA VAL A 47 11.32 -15.94 13.42
C VAL A 47 10.06 -16.73 13.07
N LEU A 48 10.18 -17.84 12.36
CA LEU A 48 9.02 -18.65 11.94
C LEU A 48 8.17 -19.14 13.12
N PRO A 49 8.73 -19.62 14.25
CA PRO A 49 7.93 -20.08 15.39
C PRO A 49 7.19 -18.98 16.18
N VAL A 50 7.45 -17.70 15.88
CA VAL A 50 6.77 -16.56 16.52
C VAL A 50 5.84 -15.82 15.57
N LEU A 51 5.79 -16.25 14.31
CA LEU A 51 5.04 -15.56 13.25
C LEU A 51 3.53 -15.59 13.49
N ASP A 52 3.02 -16.72 14.00
CA ASP A 52 1.62 -16.88 14.43
C ASP A 52 1.21 -15.83 15.48
N LYS A 53 2.08 -15.58 16.45
CA LYS A 53 1.87 -14.58 17.51
C LYS A 53 1.91 -13.17 16.94
N ILE A 54 2.77 -12.91 15.95
CA ILE A 54 2.81 -11.61 15.26
C ILE A 54 1.50 -11.38 14.50
N PHE A 55 0.97 -12.37 13.80
CA PHE A 55 -0.34 -12.26 13.15
C PHE A 55 -1.47 -12.00 14.15
N GLN A 56 -1.44 -12.63 15.33
CA GLN A 56 -2.41 -12.35 16.39
C GLN A 56 -2.30 -10.91 16.91
N ILE A 57 -1.08 -10.40 17.10
CA ILE A 57 -0.87 -9.00 17.52
C ILE A 57 -1.41 -8.03 16.47
N VAL A 58 -1.08 -8.23 15.19
CA VAL A 58 -1.59 -7.39 14.09
C VAL A 58 -3.11 -7.41 14.04
N ARG A 59 -3.72 -8.59 14.21
CA ARG A 59 -5.18 -8.71 14.27
C ARG A 59 -5.77 -7.90 15.41
N ILE A 60 -5.22 -8.00 16.62
CA ILE A 60 -5.69 -7.23 17.79
C ILE A 60 -5.54 -5.73 17.52
N LEU A 61 -4.40 -5.30 16.99
CA LEU A 61 -4.14 -3.89 16.66
C LEU A 61 -5.13 -3.35 15.63
N ASN A 62 -5.49 -4.14 14.62
CA ASN A 62 -6.52 -3.78 13.64
C ASN A 62 -7.92 -3.74 14.27
N GLU A 63 -8.24 -4.67 15.17
CA GLU A 63 -9.51 -4.69 15.90
C GLU A 63 -9.68 -3.47 16.82
N LEU A 64 -8.59 -2.83 17.28
CA LEU A 64 -8.67 -1.57 18.04
C LEU A 64 -9.29 -0.41 17.23
N TYR A 65 -9.24 -0.46 15.90
CA TYR A 65 -9.86 0.55 15.04
C TYR A 65 -11.37 0.36 14.85
N ASP A 66 -11.95 -0.75 15.33
CA ASP A 66 -13.41 -0.94 15.34
C ASP A 66 -14.06 0.05 16.35
N PRO A 67 -15.03 0.89 15.91
CA PRO A 67 -15.74 1.81 16.80
C PRO A 67 -16.32 1.15 18.06
N LEU A 68 -16.75 -0.11 17.97
CA LEU A 68 -17.28 -0.85 19.12
C LEU A 68 -16.20 -1.18 20.17
N GLN A 69 -14.94 -1.32 19.75
CA GLN A 69 -13.83 -1.51 20.68
C GLN A 69 -13.37 -0.18 21.27
N GLN A 70 -13.36 0.89 20.46
CA GLN A 70 -12.98 2.23 20.93
C GLN A 70 -13.91 2.77 22.02
N GLN A 71 -15.20 2.42 21.99
CA GLN A 71 -16.16 2.78 23.05
C GLN A 71 -15.79 2.22 24.43
N LYS A 72 -14.95 1.19 24.49
CA LYS A 72 -14.46 0.60 25.74
C LYS A 72 -13.26 1.33 26.32
N PHE A 73 -12.67 2.26 25.57
CA PHE A 73 -11.56 3.07 26.06
C PHE A 73 -12.05 4.02 27.14
N ASP A 74 -11.22 4.21 28.16
CA ASP A 74 -11.46 5.27 29.13
C ASP A 74 -11.43 6.64 28.44
N SER A 75 -12.17 7.62 28.96
CA SER A 75 -12.29 8.95 28.36
C SER A 75 -10.94 9.66 28.20
N SER A 76 -9.94 9.33 29.04
CA SER A 76 -8.58 9.84 28.92
C SER A 76 -7.80 9.34 27.68
N TYR A 77 -8.31 8.30 27.01
CA TYR A 77 -7.71 7.68 25.81
C TYR A 77 -8.61 7.77 24.56
N CYS A 78 -9.62 8.66 24.56
CA CYS A 78 -10.56 8.78 23.44
C CYS A 78 -9.89 9.11 22.09
N LYS A 79 -8.77 9.84 22.10
CA LYS A 79 -7.97 10.21 20.92
C LYS A 79 -6.71 9.35 20.76
N LEU A 80 -6.71 8.13 21.29
CA LEU A 80 -5.50 7.30 21.35
C LEU A 80 -5.01 6.89 19.95
N LEU A 81 -5.93 6.63 19.03
CA LEU A 81 -5.63 6.14 17.67
C LEU A 81 -5.60 7.24 16.60
N ASP A 82 -5.87 8.49 17.00
CA ASP A 82 -5.87 9.64 16.11
C ASP A 82 -4.46 9.95 15.59
N ILE A 83 -4.41 10.57 14.42
CA ILE A 83 -3.18 11.13 13.85
C ILE A 83 -2.63 12.20 14.81
N THR A 84 -1.33 12.15 15.10
CA THR A 84 -0.70 13.10 16.02
C THR A 84 -0.63 14.49 15.41
N ASP A 85 -0.61 15.53 16.23
CA ASP A 85 -0.49 16.91 15.71
C ASP A 85 0.85 17.15 14.99
N ALA A 86 1.89 16.39 15.35
CA ALA A 86 3.17 16.38 14.64
C ALA A 86 3.02 15.80 13.22
N ASP A 87 2.34 14.66 13.09
CA ASP A 87 2.06 14.04 11.79
C ASP A 87 1.14 14.94 10.94
N LYS A 88 0.11 15.55 11.54
CA LYS A 88 -0.75 16.53 10.85
C LYS A 88 0.07 17.69 10.30
N SER A 89 0.95 18.27 11.13
CA SER A 89 1.82 19.38 10.72
C SER A 89 2.76 18.93 9.59
N MET A 90 3.34 17.73 9.69
CA MET A 90 4.19 17.18 8.63
C MET A 90 3.44 16.98 7.31
N ILE A 91 2.21 16.45 7.35
CA ILE A 91 1.37 16.26 6.15
C ILE A 91 0.99 17.60 5.53
N LEU A 92 0.70 18.62 6.35
CA LEU A 92 0.35 19.97 5.91
C LEU A 92 1.57 20.83 5.54
N GLY A 93 2.79 20.31 5.65
CA GLY A 93 4.02 21.07 5.40
C GLY A 93 4.29 22.20 6.42
N ILE A 94 3.63 22.15 7.58
CA ILE A 94 3.82 23.10 8.67
C ILE A 94 5.05 22.68 9.48
N PRO A 95 6.03 23.58 9.70
CA PRO A 95 7.22 23.24 10.48
C PRO A 95 6.82 22.86 11.91
N VAL A 96 7.25 21.67 12.34
CA VAL A 96 7.05 21.20 13.71
C VAL A 96 8.01 21.96 14.62
N VAL A 97 7.46 22.85 15.45
CA VAL A 97 8.24 23.51 16.52
C VAL A 97 8.20 22.60 17.74
N GLU A 98 9.26 21.80 17.93
CA GLU A 98 9.39 20.98 19.13
C GLU A 98 9.51 21.90 20.36
N ASN A 99 8.56 21.80 21.29
CA ASN A 99 8.67 22.46 22.58
C ASN A 99 9.37 21.49 23.57
N PRO A 100 10.64 21.71 23.95
CA PRO A 100 11.38 20.79 24.82
C PRO A 100 10.77 20.65 26.21
N GLN A 101 9.87 21.56 26.59
CA GLN A 101 9.20 21.59 27.90
C GLN A 101 7.83 20.89 27.89
N GLN A 102 7.38 20.37 26.74
CA GLN A 102 6.08 19.71 26.65
C GLN A 102 6.11 18.37 27.43
N LEU A 103 5.35 18.31 28.53
CA LEU A 103 5.20 17.08 29.30
C LEU A 103 4.42 16.06 28.47
N LYS A 104 5.01 14.87 28.27
CA LYS A 104 4.31 13.74 27.64
C LYS A 104 3.29 13.16 28.61
N THR A 105 2.06 13.01 28.14
CA THR A 105 0.98 12.38 28.91
C THR A 105 1.10 10.86 28.85
N ALA A 106 0.41 10.15 29.75
CA ALA A 106 0.29 8.70 29.68
C ALA A 106 -0.30 8.24 28.33
N SER A 107 -1.26 8.99 27.80
CA SER A 107 -1.87 8.76 26.48
C SER A 107 -0.83 8.83 25.35
N ASP A 108 0.10 9.79 25.41
CA ASP A 108 1.18 9.90 24.41
C ASP A 108 2.13 8.71 24.44
N HIS A 109 2.44 8.20 25.64
CA HIS A 109 3.28 7.02 25.79
C HIS A 109 2.59 5.75 25.23
N VAL A 110 1.30 5.57 25.50
CA VAL A 110 0.54 4.43 24.97
C VAL A 110 0.40 4.55 23.45
N ARG A 111 0.07 5.73 22.93
CA ARG A 111 -0.01 5.99 21.47
C ARG A 111 1.29 5.63 20.78
N PHE A 112 2.40 6.17 21.28
CA PHE A 112 3.73 5.89 20.74
C PHE A 112 4.03 4.39 20.77
N TYR A 113 3.71 3.71 21.87
CA TYR A 113 3.91 2.27 21.98
C TYR A 113 3.11 1.49 20.94
N LEU A 114 1.80 1.78 20.80
CA LEU A 114 0.92 1.10 19.84
C LEU A 114 1.37 1.34 18.40
N HIS A 115 1.71 2.59 18.05
CA HIS A 115 2.21 2.94 16.73
C HIS A 115 3.50 2.17 16.39
N ASN A 116 4.48 2.17 17.30
CA ASN A 116 5.73 1.43 17.09
C ASN A 116 5.52 -0.09 17.03
N LEU A 117 4.59 -0.61 17.83
CA LEU A 117 4.26 -2.03 17.81
C LEU A 117 3.65 -2.42 16.47
N HIS A 118 2.72 -1.62 15.97
CA HIS A 118 2.09 -1.82 14.66
C HIS A 118 3.11 -1.75 13.53
N ASP A 119 3.91 -0.69 13.46
CA ASP A 119 4.99 -0.52 12.48
C ASP A 119 6.00 -1.68 12.54
N ALA A 120 6.41 -2.09 13.74
CA ALA A 120 7.34 -3.20 13.90
C ALA A 120 6.77 -4.52 13.36
N CYS A 121 5.49 -4.81 13.63
CA CYS A 121 4.84 -6.01 13.11
C CYS A 121 4.74 -5.97 11.57
N LEU A 122 4.30 -4.85 11.00
CA LEU A 122 4.22 -4.70 9.54
C LEU A 122 5.59 -4.82 8.88
N HIS A 123 6.64 -4.28 9.48
CA HIS A 123 8.00 -4.45 8.95
C HIS A 123 8.55 -5.88 9.04
N ILE A 124 8.08 -6.68 10.01
CA ILE A 124 8.45 -8.09 10.10
C ILE A 124 7.73 -8.90 9.02
N LEU A 125 6.44 -8.65 8.80
CA LEU A 125 5.61 -9.36 7.83
C LEU A 125 5.91 -8.93 6.38
N CYS A 126 5.96 -7.62 6.17
CA CYS A 126 6.05 -6.96 4.88
C CYS A 126 7.29 -6.06 4.88
N ASN A 127 8.46 -6.63 4.60
CA ASN A 127 9.57 -5.81 4.15
C ASN A 127 9.22 -5.29 2.75
N ALA A 128 9.39 -3.99 2.47
CA ALA A 128 8.88 -3.28 1.28
C ALA A 128 8.99 -4.02 -0.09
N PRO A 129 9.98 -4.90 -0.34
CA PRO A 129 10.01 -5.68 -1.58
C PRO A 129 9.41 -7.09 -1.47
N PHE A 130 8.57 -7.42 -0.47
CA PHE A 130 8.03 -8.79 -0.27
C PHE A 130 7.37 -9.32 -1.54
N PHE A 131 6.39 -8.59 -2.08
CA PHE A 131 5.71 -8.95 -3.33
C PHE A 131 6.65 -8.93 -4.54
N LEU A 132 7.65 -8.04 -4.52
CA LEU A 132 8.61 -7.85 -5.60
C LEU A 132 9.77 -8.87 -5.59
N ARG A 133 9.97 -9.60 -4.49
CA ARG A 133 11.01 -10.62 -4.30
C ARG A 133 10.43 -12.03 -4.18
N CYS A 134 9.11 -12.16 -4.32
CA CYS A 134 8.48 -13.46 -4.25
C CYS A 134 8.89 -14.30 -5.48
N PRO A 135 9.32 -15.56 -5.28
CA PRO A 135 9.66 -16.44 -6.38
C PRO A 135 8.41 -16.77 -7.22
N PRO A 136 8.56 -17.03 -8.53
CA PRO A 136 7.41 -17.27 -9.41
C PRO A 136 6.51 -18.43 -9.00
N LYS A 137 7.07 -19.43 -8.32
CA LYS A 137 6.33 -20.59 -7.82
C LYS A 137 5.37 -20.27 -6.68
N ALA A 138 5.52 -19.13 -6.02
CA ALA A 138 4.70 -18.70 -4.89
C ALA A 138 3.75 -17.53 -5.27
N TYR A 139 3.54 -17.31 -6.56
CA TYR A 139 2.67 -16.23 -7.05
C TYR A 139 1.20 -16.52 -6.86
N ASP A 140 0.75 -17.77 -6.96
CA ASP A 140 -0.66 -18.11 -6.76
C ASP A 140 -1.10 -17.72 -5.33
N GLU A 141 -0.24 -17.90 -4.33
CA GLU A 141 -0.49 -17.48 -2.95
C GLU A 141 -0.57 -15.95 -2.81
N ILE A 142 0.27 -15.20 -3.55
CA ILE A 142 0.17 -13.74 -3.60
C ILE A 142 -1.13 -13.31 -4.26
N MET A 143 -1.53 -13.97 -5.35
CA MET A 143 -2.77 -13.63 -6.05
C MET A 143 -3.98 -13.83 -5.16
N VAL A 144 -4.01 -14.86 -4.29
CA VAL A 144 -5.07 -15.03 -3.28
C VAL A 144 -5.17 -13.81 -2.35
N PHE A 145 -4.03 -13.26 -1.91
CA PHE A 145 -4.04 -12.03 -1.09
C PHE A 145 -4.53 -10.81 -1.88
N LEU A 146 -4.04 -10.64 -3.11
CA LEU A 146 -4.42 -9.51 -3.99
C LEU A 146 -5.89 -9.58 -4.40
N ALA A 147 -6.48 -10.77 -4.49
CA ALA A 147 -7.91 -10.95 -4.77
C ALA A 147 -8.81 -10.34 -3.68
N GLY A 148 -8.31 -10.19 -2.45
CA GLY A 148 -9.00 -9.44 -1.40
C GLY A 148 -8.66 -7.95 -1.43
N LEU A 149 -7.37 -7.61 -1.53
CA LEU A 149 -6.87 -6.25 -1.39
C LEU A 149 -7.28 -5.35 -2.56
N CYS A 150 -7.08 -5.79 -3.81
CA CYS A 150 -7.25 -4.94 -4.98
C CYS A 150 -8.70 -4.49 -5.20
N PRO A 151 -9.73 -5.36 -5.10
CA PRO A 151 -11.11 -4.92 -5.24
C PRO A 151 -11.53 -3.96 -4.12
N PHE A 152 -11.05 -4.18 -2.89
CA PHE A 152 -11.28 -3.28 -1.78
C PHE A 152 -10.70 -1.89 -2.06
N MET A 153 -9.44 -1.84 -2.49
CA MET A 153 -8.76 -0.58 -2.81
C MET A 153 -9.42 0.16 -3.97
N LEU A 154 -9.77 -0.54 -5.05
CA LEU A 154 -10.51 0.06 -6.17
C LEU A 154 -11.81 0.71 -5.70
N ARG A 155 -12.64 -0.02 -4.93
CA ARG A 155 -13.90 0.50 -4.41
C ARG A 155 -13.69 1.71 -3.50
N LYS A 156 -12.70 1.62 -2.60
CA LYS A 156 -12.38 2.70 -1.65
C LYS A 156 -11.95 3.96 -2.39
N LEU A 157 -11.00 3.84 -3.32
CA LEU A 157 -10.46 4.99 -4.06
C LEU A 157 -11.50 5.60 -4.99
N ASN A 158 -12.29 4.80 -5.71
CA ASN A 158 -13.39 5.33 -6.52
C ASN A 158 -14.39 6.09 -5.64
N CYS A 159 -14.76 5.57 -4.47
CA CYS A 159 -15.65 6.28 -3.54
C CYS A 159 -15.07 7.64 -3.10
N ILE A 160 -13.80 7.66 -2.69
CA ILE A 160 -13.09 8.87 -2.28
C ILE A 160 -13.11 9.92 -3.41
N TRP A 161 -12.74 9.51 -4.62
CA TRP A 161 -12.62 10.43 -5.75
C TRP A 161 -13.97 10.89 -6.30
N GLU A 162 -15.02 10.06 -6.22
CA GLU A 162 -16.39 10.48 -6.55
C GLU A 162 -16.94 11.50 -5.54
N ILE A 163 -16.69 11.30 -4.23
CA ILE A 163 -17.07 12.27 -3.20
C ILE A 163 -16.33 13.58 -3.43
N PHE A 164 -15.02 13.52 -3.69
CA PHE A 164 -14.20 14.68 -3.99
C PHE A 164 -14.76 15.43 -5.23
N LYS A 165 -15.02 14.71 -6.32
CA LYS A 165 -15.58 15.30 -7.55
C LYS A 165 -16.97 15.90 -7.32
N SER A 166 -17.81 15.28 -6.50
CA SER A 166 -19.13 15.82 -6.15
C SER A 166 -19.04 17.10 -5.33
N LYS A 167 -18.01 17.23 -4.49
CA LYS A 167 -17.87 18.35 -3.54
C LYS A 167 -17.18 19.55 -4.16
N TYR A 168 -16.14 19.32 -4.97
CA TYR A 168 -15.33 20.40 -5.53
C TYR A 168 -15.42 20.53 -7.06
N GLY A 169 -16.09 19.59 -7.73
CA GLY A 169 -16.14 19.56 -9.19
C GLY A 169 -14.77 19.26 -9.80
N THR A 170 -14.52 19.81 -10.98
CA THR A 170 -13.23 19.76 -11.70
C THR A 170 -12.47 21.07 -11.56
N SER A 171 -12.76 21.87 -10.54
CA SER A 171 -12.32 23.26 -10.47
C SER A 171 -10.81 23.38 -10.18
N VAL A 172 -10.14 24.16 -11.01
CA VAL A 172 -8.84 24.74 -10.68
C VAL A 172 -9.07 25.69 -9.51
N GLY A 173 -8.30 25.55 -8.42
CA GLY A 173 -8.48 26.35 -7.20
C GLY A 173 -9.42 25.75 -6.15
N TYR A 174 -9.74 24.45 -6.20
CA TYR A 174 -10.49 23.79 -5.12
C TYR A 174 -9.85 23.95 -3.73
N GLU A 175 -8.54 24.17 -3.68
CA GLU A 175 -7.78 24.45 -2.46
C GLU A 175 -8.33 25.67 -1.71
N ASP A 176 -8.85 26.69 -2.43
CA ASP A 176 -9.50 27.86 -1.81
C ASP A 176 -10.85 27.52 -1.17
N HIS A 177 -11.47 26.41 -1.59
CA HIS A 177 -12.72 25.90 -1.03
C HIS A 177 -12.50 24.98 0.19
N LEU A 178 -11.27 24.50 0.41
CA LEU A 178 -10.89 23.72 1.58
C LEU A 178 -10.60 24.67 2.75
N THR A 179 -11.63 24.94 3.55
CA THR A 179 -11.51 25.91 4.65
C THR A 179 -11.22 25.24 5.99
N GLU A 180 -11.51 23.94 6.12
CA GLU A 180 -11.27 23.19 7.35
C GLU A 180 -9.96 22.40 7.28
N THR A 181 -9.09 22.57 8.28
CA THR A 181 -7.79 21.86 8.35
C THR A 181 -7.93 20.34 8.30
N GLU A 182 -9.02 19.79 8.85
CA GLU A 182 -9.31 18.35 8.83
C GLU A 182 -9.64 17.85 7.41
N GLU A 183 -10.33 18.67 6.63
CA GLU A 183 -10.69 18.41 5.23
C GLU A 183 -9.46 18.40 4.33
N ILE A 184 -8.54 19.36 4.52
CA ILE A 184 -7.24 19.41 3.83
C ILE A 184 -6.41 18.18 4.19
N LEU A 185 -6.35 17.82 5.47
CA LEU A 185 -5.59 16.67 5.94
C LEU A 185 -6.11 15.36 5.31
N GLU A 186 -7.44 15.18 5.28
CA GLU A 186 -8.06 14.01 4.67
C GLU A 186 -7.77 13.92 3.16
N ASP A 187 -7.87 15.04 2.43
CA ASP A 187 -7.51 15.10 1.02
C ASP A 187 -6.04 14.68 0.79
N GLN A 188 -5.10 15.23 1.55
CA GLN A 188 -3.69 14.89 1.41
C GLN A 188 -3.41 13.40 1.69
N LEU A 189 -4.04 12.82 2.72
CA LEU A 189 -3.93 11.40 3.01
C LEU A 189 -4.47 10.53 1.87
N ASN A 190 -5.62 10.92 1.30
CA ASN A 190 -6.24 10.22 0.18
C ASN A 190 -5.37 10.26 -1.09
N ARG A 191 -4.72 11.40 -1.36
CA ARG A 191 -3.77 11.55 -2.46
C ARG A 191 -2.53 10.68 -2.28
N VAL A 192 -1.93 10.69 -1.08
CA VAL A 192 -0.78 9.82 -0.76
C VAL A 192 -1.17 8.35 -0.92
N LEU A 193 -2.30 7.93 -0.34
CA LEU A 193 -2.79 6.55 -0.46
C LEU A 193 -2.97 6.14 -1.93
N THR A 194 -3.59 7.01 -2.74
CA THR A 194 -3.80 6.79 -4.17
C THR A 194 -2.46 6.58 -4.90
N ARG A 195 -1.50 7.48 -4.67
CA ARG A 195 -0.19 7.45 -5.33
C ARG A 195 0.63 6.23 -4.93
N GLU A 196 0.62 5.84 -3.66
CA GLU A 196 1.34 4.66 -3.16
C GLU A 196 0.73 3.36 -3.71
N TYR A 197 -0.60 3.27 -3.75
CA TYR A 197 -1.29 2.12 -4.30
C TYR A 197 -1.03 1.94 -5.80
N LEU A 198 -1.11 3.02 -6.59
CA LEU A 198 -0.77 2.95 -8.02
C LEU A 198 0.70 2.57 -8.24
N SER A 199 1.62 3.11 -7.42
CA SER A 199 3.04 2.74 -7.48
C SER A 199 3.25 1.26 -7.23
N PHE A 200 2.57 0.72 -6.22
CA PHE A 200 2.61 -0.69 -5.90
C PHE A 200 2.14 -1.56 -7.08
N LEU A 201 1.06 -1.18 -7.75
CA LEU A 201 0.55 -1.91 -8.92
C LEU A 201 1.48 -1.86 -10.12
N VAL A 202 2.07 -0.69 -10.40
CA VAL A 202 3.09 -0.54 -11.47
C VAL A 202 4.29 -1.44 -11.19
N ASP A 203 4.82 -1.38 -9.96
CA ASP A 203 5.97 -2.21 -9.56
C ASP A 203 5.65 -3.71 -9.64
N LEU A 204 4.44 -4.09 -9.24
CA LEU A 204 3.94 -5.46 -9.31
C LEU A 204 3.90 -5.96 -10.77
N LEU A 205 3.22 -5.23 -11.66
CA LEU A 205 3.03 -5.65 -13.05
C LEU A 205 4.31 -5.55 -13.89
N THR A 206 5.22 -4.63 -13.56
CA THR A 206 6.53 -4.53 -14.22
C THR A 206 7.39 -5.77 -13.92
N LYS A 207 7.31 -6.30 -12.70
CA LYS A 207 8.10 -7.47 -12.28
C LYS A 207 7.41 -8.80 -12.54
N GLN A 208 6.10 -8.80 -12.69
CA GLN A 208 5.29 -10.02 -12.83
C GLN A 208 4.54 -9.99 -14.16
N SER A 209 4.92 -10.85 -15.10
CA SER A 209 4.30 -10.93 -16.43
C SER A 209 2.91 -11.56 -16.40
N SER A 210 2.66 -12.60 -15.60
CA SER A 210 1.38 -13.33 -15.59
C SER A 210 0.40 -12.85 -14.50
N CYS A 211 -0.73 -12.26 -14.89
CA CYS A 211 -1.87 -12.04 -14.01
C CYS A 211 -2.87 -13.20 -14.18
N SER A 212 -2.62 -14.31 -13.51
CA SER A 212 -3.25 -15.62 -13.80
C SER A 212 -4.72 -15.76 -13.36
N THR A 213 -5.27 -14.86 -12.54
CA THR A 213 -6.67 -14.95 -12.10
C THR A 213 -7.57 -13.95 -12.82
N GLU A 214 -8.59 -14.47 -13.50
CA GLU A 214 -9.61 -13.70 -14.23
C GLU A 214 -10.31 -12.64 -13.35
N SER A 215 -10.52 -12.94 -12.06
CA SER A 215 -11.16 -12.02 -11.11
C SER A 215 -10.32 -10.79 -10.76
N ILE A 216 -8.99 -10.94 -10.66
CA ILE A 216 -8.08 -9.82 -10.33
C ILE A 216 -7.80 -9.00 -11.58
N ARG A 217 -7.73 -9.66 -12.74
CA ARG A 217 -7.48 -9.00 -14.02
C ARG A 217 -8.46 -7.86 -14.28
N ALA A 218 -9.76 -8.11 -14.14
CA ALA A 218 -10.79 -7.07 -14.30
C ALA A 218 -10.55 -5.89 -13.35
N VAL A 219 -10.12 -6.15 -12.12
CA VAL A 219 -9.82 -5.11 -11.12
C VAL A 219 -8.59 -4.30 -11.50
N PHE A 220 -7.54 -4.92 -12.07
CA PHE A 220 -6.40 -4.17 -12.59
C PHE A 220 -6.78 -3.30 -13.78
N VAL A 221 -7.61 -3.81 -14.70
CA VAL A 221 -8.15 -2.99 -15.80
C VAL A 221 -8.93 -1.81 -15.27
N CYS A 222 -9.94 -2.05 -14.43
CA CYS A 222 -10.74 -0.95 -13.86
C CYS A 222 -9.88 0.03 -13.08
N THR A 223 -8.93 -0.44 -12.25
CA THR A 223 -8.04 0.45 -11.50
C THR A 223 -7.19 1.30 -12.42
N ALA A 224 -6.57 0.71 -13.44
CA ALA A 224 -5.70 1.44 -14.37
C ALA A 224 -6.49 2.56 -15.07
N PHE A 225 -7.63 2.22 -15.65
CA PHE A 225 -8.40 3.13 -16.50
C PHE A 225 -9.29 4.09 -15.71
N ASP A 226 -9.86 3.71 -14.57
CA ASP A 226 -10.60 4.63 -13.69
C ASP A 226 -9.64 5.65 -13.06
N SER A 227 -8.40 5.26 -12.76
CA SER A 227 -7.42 6.15 -12.13
C SER A 227 -6.97 7.32 -13.00
N LEU A 228 -7.15 7.23 -14.32
CA LEU A 228 -6.95 8.35 -15.26
C LEU A 228 -7.95 9.50 -15.02
N ARG A 229 -9.05 9.25 -14.30
CA ARG A 229 -10.10 10.23 -13.99
C ARG A 229 -9.95 10.83 -12.60
N TRP A 230 -9.03 10.31 -11.78
CA TRP A 230 -8.81 10.82 -10.43
C TRP A 230 -8.07 12.17 -10.51
N LEU A 231 -8.57 13.16 -9.76
CA LEU A 231 -8.12 14.55 -9.82
C LEU A 231 -6.80 14.77 -9.05
N ASP A 232 -5.76 14.05 -9.46
CA ASP A 232 -4.39 14.17 -8.95
C ASP A 232 -3.37 13.99 -10.08
N THR A 233 -2.64 15.04 -10.44
CA THR A 233 -1.70 15.03 -11.56
C THR A 233 -0.56 14.03 -11.36
N THR A 234 -0.09 13.82 -10.12
CA THR A 234 0.98 12.85 -9.83
C THR A 234 0.47 11.41 -9.91
N ALA A 235 -0.76 11.16 -9.44
CA ALA A 235 -1.43 9.88 -9.60
C ALA A 235 -1.68 9.59 -11.08
N ASN A 236 -2.04 10.61 -11.88
CA ASN A 236 -2.27 10.47 -13.33
C ASN A 236 -1.02 9.97 -14.07
N ILE A 237 0.17 10.46 -13.74
CA ILE A 237 1.42 9.94 -14.34
C ILE A 237 1.57 8.44 -14.07
N LYS A 238 1.33 8.02 -12.82
CA LYS A 238 1.38 6.59 -12.44
C LYS A 238 0.25 5.78 -13.10
N ALA A 239 -0.93 6.37 -13.25
CA ALA A 239 -2.08 5.77 -13.93
C ALA A 239 -1.82 5.53 -15.42
N ILE A 240 -1.13 6.46 -16.10
CA ILE A 240 -0.73 6.30 -17.51
C ILE A 240 0.21 5.10 -17.65
N LEU A 241 1.27 5.03 -16.83
CA LEU A 241 2.20 3.89 -16.83
C LEU A 241 1.48 2.57 -16.54
N LEU A 242 0.57 2.57 -15.57
CA LEU A 242 -0.23 1.40 -15.24
C LEU A 242 -1.14 0.98 -16.40
N SER A 243 -1.78 1.95 -17.05
CA SER A 243 -2.68 1.72 -18.19
C SER A 243 -1.93 1.16 -19.40
N GLU A 244 -0.73 1.65 -19.68
CA GLU A 244 0.15 1.12 -20.72
C GLU A 244 0.48 -0.35 -20.46
N LEU A 245 1.00 -0.68 -19.27
CA LEU A 245 1.34 -2.05 -18.88
C LEU A 245 0.14 -3.01 -18.95
N VAL A 246 -1.04 -2.55 -18.54
CA VAL A 246 -2.27 -3.35 -18.59
C VAL A 246 -2.75 -3.51 -20.03
N PHE A 247 -2.69 -2.45 -20.82
CA PHE A 247 -3.12 -2.48 -22.22
C PHE A 247 -2.26 -3.43 -23.06
N ASP A 248 -0.93 -3.38 -22.90
CA ASP A 248 -0.01 -4.29 -23.59
C ASP A 248 -0.35 -5.75 -23.30
N LYS A 249 -0.60 -6.10 -22.02
CA LYS A 249 -1.02 -7.45 -21.64
C LYS A 249 -2.37 -7.85 -22.22
N ILE A 250 -3.34 -6.94 -22.22
CA ILE A 250 -4.65 -7.17 -22.84
C ILE A 250 -4.51 -7.50 -24.33
N MET A 251 -3.62 -6.79 -25.02
CA MET A 251 -3.35 -6.97 -26.45
C MET A 251 -2.59 -8.27 -26.72
N GLU A 252 -1.57 -8.59 -25.93
CA GLU A 252 -0.80 -9.83 -26.03
C GLU A 252 -1.68 -11.07 -25.81
N GLU A 253 -2.58 -11.02 -24.82
CA GLU A 253 -3.47 -12.13 -24.48
C GLU A 253 -4.76 -12.18 -25.33
N GLY A 254 -4.98 -11.18 -26.20
CA GLY A 254 -6.17 -11.12 -27.08
C GLY A 254 -7.49 -11.04 -26.30
N LEU A 255 -7.49 -10.31 -25.18
CA LEU A 255 -8.61 -10.34 -24.23
C LEU A 255 -9.78 -9.43 -24.60
N VAL A 256 -9.60 -8.45 -25.49
CA VAL A 256 -10.70 -7.62 -25.99
C VAL A 256 -11.49 -8.43 -27.01
N GLN A 257 -12.59 -9.01 -26.55
CA GLN A 257 -13.46 -9.84 -27.38
C GLN A 257 -14.74 -9.10 -27.76
N GLN A 258 -15.14 -8.10 -26.97
CA GLN A 258 -16.39 -7.37 -27.15
C GLN A 258 -16.16 -5.88 -27.43
N ILE A 259 -17.05 -5.29 -28.23
CA ILE A 259 -17.04 -3.85 -28.54
C ILE A 259 -17.24 -3.01 -27.27
N GLN A 260 -18.01 -3.52 -26.30
CA GLN A 260 -18.25 -2.85 -25.03
C GLN A 260 -16.95 -2.66 -24.22
N GLU A 261 -16.07 -3.65 -24.24
CA GLU A 261 -14.77 -3.61 -23.54
C GLU A 261 -13.88 -2.55 -24.20
N ALA A 262 -13.77 -2.57 -25.53
CA ALA A 262 -13.05 -1.55 -26.29
C ALA A 262 -13.60 -0.13 -26.04
N ASN A 263 -14.93 0.01 -26.00
CA ASN A 263 -15.59 1.28 -25.73
C ASN A 263 -15.28 1.78 -24.31
N TYR A 264 -15.30 0.92 -23.30
CA TYR A 264 -14.96 1.30 -21.93
C TYR A 264 -13.52 1.83 -21.84
N LEU A 265 -12.55 1.11 -22.43
CA LEU A 265 -11.15 1.52 -22.44
C LEU A 265 -10.97 2.89 -23.11
N LEU A 266 -11.55 3.05 -24.31
CA LEU A 266 -11.48 4.30 -25.06
C LEU A 266 -12.15 5.45 -24.31
N GLN A 267 -13.34 5.24 -23.75
CA GLN A 267 -14.03 6.26 -22.96
C GLN A 267 -13.23 6.67 -21.73
N SER A 268 -12.62 5.73 -21.02
CA SER A 268 -11.78 6.04 -19.85
C SER A 268 -10.58 6.91 -20.20
N VAL A 269 -9.91 6.62 -21.32
CA VAL A 269 -8.82 7.47 -21.81
C VAL A 269 -9.33 8.85 -22.23
N LEU A 270 -10.43 8.92 -22.98
CA LEU A 270 -11.02 10.19 -23.43
C LEU A 270 -11.45 11.07 -22.25
N TYR A 271 -12.09 10.48 -21.24
CA TYR A 271 -12.47 11.20 -20.02
C TYR A 271 -11.23 11.68 -19.26
N GLY A 272 -10.19 10.85 -19.11
CA GLY A 272 -8.94 11.28 -18.47
C GLY A 272 -8.28 12.47 -19.20
N ILE A 273 -8.25 12.44 -20.53
CA ILE A 273 -7.74 13.57 -21.34
C ILE A 273 -8.62 14.82 -21.14
N GLN A 274 -9.94 14.67 -21.15
CA GLN A 274 -10.86 15.79 -20.93
C GLN A 274 -10.64 16.44 -19.55
N GLU A 275 -10.46 15.65 -18.50
CA GLU A 275 -10.16 16.15 -17.16
C GLU A 275 -8.80 16.89 -17.12
N LEU A 276 -7.76 16.35 -17.76
CA LEU A 276 -6.46 17.03 -17.89
C LEU A 276 -6.55 18.35 -18.65
N VAL A 277 -7.35 18.39 -19.72
CA VAL A 277 -7.59 19.62 -20.49
C VAL A 277 -8.35 20.64 -19.64
N ASN A 278 -9.38 20.22 -18.92
CA ASN A 278 -10.14 21.09 -18.03
C ASN A 278 -9.26 21.65 -16.90
N MET A 279 -8.32 20.87 -16.37
CA MET A 279 -7.34 21.34 -15.38
C MET A 279 -6.33 22.35 -15.95
N ASN A 280 -6.06 22.33 -17.25
CA ASN A 280 -5.05 23.18 -17.92
C ASN A 280 -5.63 24.41 -18.62
N GLN A 281 -6.95 24.56 -18.72
CA GLN A 281 -7.60 25.56 -19.58
C GLN A 281 -7.88 26.92 -18.94
N ILE A 282 -7.44 27.21 -17.71
CA ILE A 282 -7.61 28.54 -17.08
C ILE A 282 -6.34 28.94 -16.32
#